data_AF-W9GV12-F1
#
_entry.id   AF-W9GV12-F1
#
_cell.length_a   1.000
_cell.length_b   1.000
_cell.length_c   1.000
_cell.angle_alpha   90.00
_cell.angle_beta   90.00
_cell.angle_gamma   90.00
#
_symmetry.space_group_name_H-M   'P 1'
#
loop_
_entity.id
_entity.type
_entity.pdbx_description
1 polymer ?
#
loop_
_entity_poly.entity_id
_entity_poly.type
_entity_poly.pdbx_seq_one_letter_code
_entity_poly.pdbx_strand_id
1 'polypeptide(L)'
;MSLTLTDHARVRMNQRAFRGTDLDLILTVGTTTRDGVLLRAQDVQRAIEIRKREIARLQRLAGAYVVVAGEKVVTAYRPSRRRQSRVLDQA
;
A
#
# COMPACT_ATOMS: atom_id res chain seq x y z
N MET A 1 0.76 0.87 -14.28
CA MET A 1 1.42 1.50 -15.45
C MET A 1 2.92 1.34 -15.26
N SER A 2 3.65 0.82 -16.24
CA SER A 2 5.11 0.62 -16.13
C SER A 2 5.81 1.64 -17.02
N LEU A 3 6.70 2.45 -16.43
CA LEU A 3 7.56 3.41 -17.13
C LEU A 3 9.01 2.92 -17.06
N THR A 4 9.75 3.03 -18.15
CA THR A 4 11.17 2.65 -18.20
C THR A 4 12.06 3.85 -17.88
N LEU A 5 12.97 3.69 -16.91
CA LEU A 5 13.96 4.72 -16.57
C LEU A 5 15.09 4.75 -17.58
N THR A 6 15.40 5.95 -18.10
CA THR A 6 16.62 6.18 -18.89
C THR A 6 17.84 6.30 -17.97
N ASP A 7 19.04 6.09 -18.51
CA ASP A 7 20.30 6.27 -17.76
C ASP A 7 20.44 7.70 -17.24
N HIS A 8 20.06 8.70 -18.04
CA HIS A 8 20.05 10.10 -17.62
C HIS A 8 19.12 10.33 -16.41
N ALA A 9 17.90 9.78 -16.46
CA ALA A 9 16.95 9.88 -15.35
C ALA A 9 17.50 9.21 -14.08
N ARG A 10 18.06 8.00 -14.20
CA ARG A 10 18.66 7.25 -13.08
C ARG A 10 19.75 8.05 -12.37
N VAL A 11 20.70 8.61 -13.13
CA VAL A 11 21.79 9.44 -12.57
C VAL A 11 21.21 10.69 -11.88
N ARG A 12 20.24 11.36 -12.50
CA ARG A 12 19.63 12.58 -11.97
C ARG A 12 18.76 12.36 -10.73
N MET A 13 18.14 11.19 -10.61
CA MET A 13 17.41 10.78 -9.41
C MET A 13 18.38 10.57 -8.24
N ASN A 14 19.47 9.83 -8.45
CA ASN A 14 20.48 9.58 -7.41
C ASN A 14 21.09 10.89 -6.89
N GLN A 15 21.42 11.82 -7.78
CA GLN A 15 21.94 13.16 -7.41
C GLN A 15 20.97 13.99 -6.56
N ARG A 16 19.68 13.68 -6.60
CA ARG A 16 18.61 14.40 -5.90
C ARG A 16 17.95 13.57 -4.80
N ALA A 17 18.60 12.48 -4.40
CA ALA A 17 18.13 11.58 -3.36
C ALA A 17 16.74 10.95 -3.63
N PHE A 18 16.36 10.76 -4.89
CA PHE A 18 15.18 9.97 -5.25
C PHE A 18 15.55 8.50 -5.43
N ARG A 19 14.74 7.61 -4.83
CA ARG A 19 14.78 6.16 -5.03
C ARG A 19 13.77 5.75 -6.09
N GLY A 20 13.96 4.57 -6.69
CA GLY A 20 13.00 4.01 -7.65
C GLY A 20 11.58 3.89 -7.07
N THR A 21 11.47 3.44 -5.82
CA THR A 21 10.20 3.34 -5.08
C THR A 21 9.49 4.68 -4.87
N ASP A 22 10.24 5.78 -4.84
CA ASP A 22 9.66 7.12 -4.68
C ASP A 22 8.92 7.55 -5.96
N LEU A 23 9.40 7.10 -7.12
CA LEU A 23 8.78 7.38 -8.42
C LEU A 23 7.40 6.72 -8.49
N ASP A 24 7.30 5.44 -8.12
CA ASP A 24 6.04 4.70 -8.12
C ASP A 24 4.99 5.38 -7.22
N LEU A 25 5.42 5.88 -6.07
CA LEU A 25 4.54 6.61 -5.14
C LEU A 25 4.07 7.94 -5.73
N ILE A 26 4.98 8.72 -6.32
CA ILE A 26 4.65 10.00 -6.98
C ILE A 26 3.67 9.75 -8.14
N LEU A 27 3.91 8.75 -8.97
CA LEU A 27 3.06 8.40 -10.11
C LEU A 27 1.67 7.92 -9.68
N THR A 28 1.56 7.27 -8.52
CA THR A 28 0.28 6.74 -8.01
C THR A 28 -0.58 7.84 -7.35
N VAL A 29 0.05 8.79 -6.67
CA VAL A 29 -0.65 9.77 -5.80
C VAL A 29 -0.70 11.17 -6.39
N GLY A 30 0.33 11.53 -7.16
CA GLY A 30 0.52 12.87 -7.68
C GLY A 30 -0.51 13.27 -8.73
N THR A 31 -0.51 14.55 -9.05
CA THR A 31 -1.39 15.10 -10.06
C THR A 31 -0.71 15.11 -11.41
N THR A 32 -1.35 14.51 -12.41
CA THR A 32 -0.91 14.60 -13.81
C THR A 32 -0.95 16.04 -14.30
N THR A 33 0.16 16.49 -14.88
CA THR A 33 0.32 17.78 -15.54
C THR A 33 0.47 17.55 -17.04
N ARG A 34 0.76 18.62 -17.81
CA ARG A 34 0.96 18.53 -19.26
C ARG A 34 2.05 17.51 -19.65
N ASP A 35 3.17 17.55 -18.94
CA ASP A 35 4.41 16.83 -19.32
C ASP A 35 4.89 15.84 -18.25
N GLY A 36 4.12 15.62 -17.18
CA GLY A 36 4.55 14.73 -16.11
C GLY A 36 3.57 14.61 -14.95
N VAL A 37 4.10 14.28 -13.77
CA VAL A 37 3.33 14.14 -12.54
C VAL A 37 3.98 14.99 -11.45
N LEU A 38 3.18 15.83 -10.79
CA LEU A 38 3.61 16.66 -9.68
C LEU A 38 2.92 16.21 -8.39
N LEU A 39 3.72 15.88 -7.37
CA LEU A 39 3.20 15.58 -6.04
C LEU A 39 2.94 16.88 -5.27
N ARG A 40 1.70 17.37 -5.29
CA ARG A 40 1.32 18.62 -4.61
C ARG A 40 1.10 18.38 -3.11
N ALA A 41 1.20 19.43 -2.29
CA ALA A 41 0.93 19.36 -0.85
C ALA A 41 -0.44 18.74 -0.52
N GLN A 42 -1.48 19.10 -1.29
CA GLN A 42 -2.81 18.50 -1.13
C GLN A 42 -2.86 17.01 -1.47
N ASP A 43 -2.03 16.55 -2.41
CA ASP A 43 -1.96 15.14 -2.78
C ASP A 43 -1.29 14.33 -1.68
N VAL A 44 -0.21 14.89 -1.10
CA VAL A 44 0.45 14.33 0.09
C VAL A 44 -0.53 14.22 1.25
N GLN A 45 -1.24 15.30 1.59
CA GLN A 45 -2.19 15.29 2.71
C GLN A 45 -3.29 14.24 2.50
N ARG A 46 -3.87 14.18 1.30
CA ARG A 46 -4.89 13.17 0.95
C ARG A 46 -4.35 11.75 1.10
N ALA A 47 -3.15 11.49 0.56
CA ALA A 47 -2.50 10.19 0.63
C ALA A 47 -2.16 9.75 2.05
N ILE A 48 -1.75 10.68 2.90
CA ILE A 48 -1.49 10.43 4.33
C ILE A 48 -2.79 10.05 5.02
N GLU A 49 -3.88 10.81 4.82
CA GLU A 49 -5.15 10.52 5.48
C GLU A 49 -5.75 9.18 5.05
N ILE A 50 -5.63 8.81 3.77
CA ILE A 50 -6.02 7.48 3.29
C ILE A 50 -5.20 6.39 4.00
N ARG A 51 -3.87 6.53 4.04
CA ARG A 51 -2.98 5.54 4.69
C ARG A 51 -3.20 5.44 6.19
N LYS A 52 -3.45 6.55 6.88
CA LYS A 52 -3.81 6.54 8.32
C LYS A 52 -5.10 5.76 8.56
N ARG A 53 -6.12 5.95 7.73
CA ARG A 53 -7.38 5.19 7.81
C ARG A 53 -7.16 3.70 7.56
N GLU A 54 -6.30 3.37 6.60
CA GLU A 54 -5.91 1.99 6.30
C GLU A 54 -5.17 1.36 7.49
N ILE A 55 -4.17 2.04 8.05
CA ILE A 55 -3.44 1.60 9.25
C ILE A 55 -4.40 1.37 10.41
N ALA A 56 -5.31 2.31 10.67
CA ALA A 56 -6.32 2.18 11.73
C ALA A 56 -7.26 0.98 11.48
N ARG A 57 -7.65 0.75 10.22
CA ARG A 57 -8.45 -0.42 9.85
C ARG A 57 -7.67 -1.72 10.07
N LEU A 58 -6.40 -1.79 9.68
CA LEU A 58 -5.53 -2.95 9.91
C LEU A 58 -5.38 -3.25 11.40
N GLN A 59 -5.11 -2.23 12.22
CA GLN A 59 -5.03 -2.36 13.67
C GLN A 59 -6.34 -2.89 14.27
N ARG A 60 -7.50 -2.34 13.86
CA ARG A 60 -8.82 -2.82 14.31
C ARG A 60 -9.13 -4.26 13.88
N LEU A 61 -8.62 -4.67 12.73
CA LEU A 61 -8.83 -6.00 12.16
C LEU A 61 -7.76 -7.02 12.59
N ALA A 62 -6.76 -6.62 13.37
CA ALA A 62 -5.73 -7.52 13.86
C ALA A 62 -6.37 -8.72 14.61
N GLY A 63 -6.00 -9.93 14.18
CA GLY A 63 -6.56 -11.18 14.73
C GLY A 63 -7.97 -11.53 14.25
N ALA A 64 -8.54 -10.82 13.27
CA ALA A 64 -9.71 -11.29 12.55
C ALA A 64 -9.34 -12.48 11.65
N TYR A 65 -10.25 -13.43 11.55
CA TYR A 65 -10.13 -14.62 10.73
C TYR A 65 -11.38 -14.76 9.88
N VAL A 66 -11.19 -15.06 8.60
CA VAL A 66 -12.26 -15.23 7.61
C VAL A 66 -12.14 -16.62 7.02
N VAL A 67 -13.21 -17.40 7.10
CA VAL A 67 -13.30 -18.73 6.48
C VAL A 67 -13.90 -18.56 5.10
N VAL A 68 -13.19 -19.06 4.08
CA VAL A 68 -13.60 -19.04 2.67
C VAL A 68 -13.72 -20.47 2.16
N ALA A 69 -14.77 -20.74 1.37
CA ALA A 69 -14.99 -22.01 0.69
C ALA A 69 -15.28 -21.73 -0.79
N GLY A 70 -14.31 -22.00 -1.66
CA GLY A 70 -14.35 -21.57 -3.07
C GLY A 70 -14.42 -20.05 -3.18
N GLU A 71 -15.45 -19.53 -3.85
CA GLU A 71 -15.70 -18.10 -4.03
C GLU A 71 -16.58 -17.48 -2.92
N LYS A 72 -16.95 -18.26 -1.90
CA LYS A 72 -17.90 -17.84 -0.86
C LYS A 72 -17.20 -17.62 0.47
N VAL A 73 -17.54 -16.51 1.14
CA VAL A 73 -17.21 -16.29 2.55
C VAL A 73 -18.21 -17.05 3.41
N VAL A 74 -17.71 -17.98 4.23
CA VAL A 74 -18.54 -18.78 5.13
C VAL A 74 -18.79 -18.05 6.45
N THR A 75 -17.73 -17.51 7.06
CA THR A 75 -17.84 -16.75 8.32
C THR A 75 -16.64 -15.83 8.54
N ALA A 76 -16.79 -14.86 9.42
CA ALA A 76 -15.71 -13.99 9.89
C ALA A 76 -15.84 -13.78 11.41
N TYR A 77 -14.76 -14.02 12.15
CA TYR A 77 -14.74 -13.87 13.62
C TYR A 77 -13.33 -13.55 14.14
N ARG A 78 -13.22 -13.23 15.43
CA ARG A 78 -11.92 -13.07 16.11
C ARG A 78 -11.66 -14.26 17.03
N PRO A 79 -10.85 -15.26 16.62
CA PRO A 79 -10.44 -16.32 17.54
C PRO A 79 -9.70 -15.75 18.75
N SER A 80 -9.95 -16.33 19.93
CA SER A 80 -9.14 -16.01 21.12
C SER A 80 -7.68 -16.43 20.89
N ARG A 81 -6.74 -15.81 21.61
CA ARG A 81 -5.30 -16.07 21.45
C ARG A 81 -4.94 -17.57 21.49
N ARG A 82 -5.58 -18.34 22.38
CA ARG A 82 -5.38 -19.80 22.49
C ARG A 82 -5.92 -20.60 21.29
N ARG A 83 -6.91 -20.06 20.58
CA ARG A 83 -7.53 -20.70 19.39
C ARG A 83 -6.92 -20.22 18.09
N GLN A 84 -6.14 -19.13 18.09
CA GLN A 84 -5.43 -18.65 16.91
C GLN A 84 -4.46 -19.70 16.38
N SER A 85 -3.71 -20.38 17.25
CA SER A 85 -2.80 -21.46 16.83
C SER A 85 -3.48 -22.62 16.11
N ARG A 86 -4.80 -22.79 16.24
CA ARG A 86 -5.57 -23.85 15.58
C ARG A 86 -6.06 -23.46 14.18
N VAL A 87 -6.06 -22.17 13.86
CA VAL A 87 -6.37 -21.66 12.51
C VAL A 87 -5.11 -21.21 11.76
N LEU A 88 -3.99 -21.17 12.48
CA LEU A 88 -2.65 -20.99 11.95
C LEU A 88 -2.05 -22.38 11.73
N ASP A 89 -2.56 -23.11 10.73
CA ASP A 89 -1.85 -24.29 10.25
C ASP A 89 -0.67 -23.85 9.36
N GLN A 90 0.42 -24.57 9.51
CA GLN A 90 1.81 -24.21 9.20
C GLN A 90 2.09 -24.01 7.70
N ALA A 91 2.95 -23.02 7.42
CA ALA A 91 3.73 -22.74 6.20
C ALA A 91 2.98 -22.30 4.93
#